data_AF-A0A4S4BBJ6-F1
#
_entry.id   AF-A0A4S4BBJ6-F1
#
_cell.length_a   1.000
_cell.length_b   1.000
_cell.length_c   1.000
_cell.angle_alpha   90.00
_cell.angle_beta   90.00
_cell.angle_gamma   90.00
#
_symmetry.space_group_name_H-M   'P 1'
#
loop_
_entity.id
_entity.type
_entity.pdbx_description
1 polymer ?
#
loop_
_entity_poly.entity_id
_entity_poly.type
_entity_poly.pdbx_seq_one_letter_code
_entity_poly.pdbx_strand_id
1 'polypeptide(L)'
;MSFSDPDSLQLWASVGVPTPRQVRLTPAARTRLAHLVELNDVSSPSDAGRWAGQLAREPHILADLSRVRPWLLPRASGTRRETLTDVLTEIMGREWTGFLVLLGEYGPWVYAPSVADLQELSRHYAALALAGGSASEQTVLDAAQQLQQIDPAHVSLLARLEATDYRQPQPRTPEPSSEQLTRLETAFWNAAQAQAQRRAQEWNRQKR
;
A
#
# COMPACT_ATOMS: atom_id res chain seq x y z
N MET A 1 9.81 17.95 21.50
CA MET A 1 11.00 17.17 21.90
C MET A 1 11.59 16.60 20.62
N SER A 2 12.82 16.96 20.31
CA SER A 2 13.54 16.59 19.08
C SER A 2 14.87 15.96 19.48
N PHE A 3 15.43 15.17 18.59
CA PHE A 3 16.64 14.32 18.69
C PHE A 3 16.37 12.88 19.12
N SER A 4 15.97 12.10 18.11
CA SER A 4 16.42 10.75 17.83
C SER A 4 17.10 10.00 18.97
N ASP A 5 16.28 9.36 19.80
CA ASP A 5 16.77 8.27 20.64
C ASP A 5 17.36 7.19 19.72
N PRO A 6 18.65 6.82 19.85
CA PRO A 6 19.26 5.78 19.02
C PRO A 6 18.46 4.48 19.06
N ASP A 7 17.79 4.18 20.17
CA ASP A 7 16.94 3.00 20.31
C ASP A 7 15.69 3.13 19.42
N SER A 8 15.07 4.31 19.38
CA SER A 8 13.94 4.58 18.49
C SER A 8 14.30 4.46 17.01
N LEU A 9 15.49 4.95 16.60
CA LEU A 9 15.96 4.79 15.22
C LEU A 9 16.20 3.32 14.85
N GLN A 10 16.71 2.50 15.77
CA GLN A 10 16.86 1.07 15.54
C GLN A 10 15.51 0.37 15.39
N LEU A 11 14.51 0.74 16.19
CA LEU A 11 13.16 0.21 16.09
C LEU A 11 12.48 0.63 14.79
N TRP A 12 12.70 1.85 14.31
CA TRP A 12 12.21 2.30 13.01
C TRP A 12 12.92 1.58 11.84
N ALA A 13 14.23 1.35 11.95
CA ALA A 13 14.97 0.56 10.97
C ALA A 13 14.47 -0.89 10.88
N SER A 14 14.08 -1.50 12.01
CA SER A 14 13.57 -2.88 12.03
C SER A 14 12.21 -3.04 11.35
N VAL A 15 11.42 -1.97 11.25
CA VAL A 15 10.16 -1.92 10.48
C VAL A 15 10.35 -1.33 9.07
N GLY A 16 11.60 -1.21 8.60
CA GLY A 16 11.93 -0.82 7.21
C GLY A 16 12.06 0.67 6.93
N VAL A 17 12.11 1.52 7.96
CA VAL A 17 12.15 3.00 7.82
C VAL A 17 13.28 3.56 8.67
N PRO A 18 14.56 3.46 8.25
CA PRO A 18 15.70 3.82 9.11
C PRO A 18 15.75 5.31 9.48
N THR A 19 15.08 6.17 8.71
CA THR A 19 15.03 7.62 8.96
C THR A 19 13.60 8.15 8.78
N PRO A 20 12.78 8.15 9.85
CA PRO A 20 11.43 8.69 9.77
C PRO A 20 11.45 10.20 9.52
N ARG A 21 10.46 10.69 8.78
CA ARG A 21 10.17 12.09 8.43
C ARG A 21 11.28 12.76 7.61
N GLN A 22 12.01 11.97 6.83
CA GLN A 22 13.05 12.48 5.95
C GLN A 22 12.46 13.29 4.78
N VAL A 23 11.30 12.88 4.28
CA VAL A 23 10.63 13.55 3.16
C VAL A 23 9.69 14.63 3.67
N ARG A 24 9.90 15.87 3.21
CA ARG A 24 8.99 17.00 3.44
C ARG A 24 7.92 17.02 2.37
N LEU A 25 6.67 16.81 2.77
CA LEU A 25 5.55 16.86 1.85
C LEU A 25 5.21 18.30 1.49
N THR A 26 4.97 18.53 0.21
CA THR A 26 4.33 19.77 -0.25
C THR A 26 2.90 19.84 0.29
N PRO A 27 2.29 21.04 0.39
CA PRO A 27 0.89 21.16 0.79
C PRO A 27 -0.05 20.30 -0.08
N ALA A 28 0.18 20.26 -1.39
CA ALA A 28 -0.60 19.44 -2.32
C ALA A 28 -0.42 17.94 -2.07
N ALA A 29 0.81 17.46 -1.88
CA ALA A 29 1.07 16.05 -1.57
C ALA A 29 0.40 15.64 -0.26
N ARG A 30 0.44 16.52 0.75
CA ARG A 30 -0.21 16.31 2.05
C ARG A 30 -1.72 16.18 1.91
N THR A 31 -2.37 17.04 1.11
CA THR A 31 -3.81 16.91 0.84
C THR A 31 -4.15 15.61 0.12
N ARG A 32 -3.23 15.04 -0.68
CA ARG A 32 -3.48 13.80 -1.44
C ARG A 32 -3.19 12.51 -0.67
N LEU A 33 -2.66 12.55 0.56
CA LEU A 33 -2.31 11.36 1.34
C LEU A 33 -3.47 10.39 1.59
N ALA A 34 -4.71 10.88 1.58
CA ALA A 34 -5.91 10.05 1.74
C ALA A 34 -6.69 9.85 0.42
N HIS A 35 -6.14 10.30 -0.71
CA HIS A 35 -6.83 10.37 -1.99
C HIS A 35 -6.11 9.58 -3.07
N LEU A 36 -6.83 9.34 -4.17
CA LEU A 36 -6.25 8.81 -5.40
C LEU A 36 -5.14 9.73 -5.91
N VAL A 37 -3.93 9.20 -6.11
CA VAL A 37 -2.79 9.94 -6.69
C VAL A 37 -2.63 9.62 -8.16
N GLU A 38 -2.68 8.34 -8.49
CA GLU A 38 -2.48 7.85 -9.86
C GLU A 38 -3.51 6.78 -10.19
N LEU A 39 -4.03 6.81 -11.41
CA LEU A 39 -4.96 5.82 -11.94
C LEU A 39 -4.58 5.50 -13.38
N ASN A 40 -4.27 4.24 -13.61
CA ASN A 40 -3.85 3.71 -14.89
C ASN A 40 -4.80 2.61 -15.32
N ASP A 41 -5.42 2.77 -16.49
CA ASP A 41 -6.23 1.70 -17.09
C ASP A 41 -5.32 0.59 -17.61
N VAL A 42 -5.65 -0.65 -17.25
CA VAL A 42 -4.97 -1.86 -17.71
C VAL A 42 -6.01 -2.71 -18.44
N SER A 43 -6.14 -2.46 -19.74
CA SER A 43 -7.16 -3.07 -20.59
C SER A 43 -6.60 -4.17 -21.51
N SER A 44 -5.29 -4.18 -21.73
CA SER A 44 -4.60 -5.07 -22.66
C SER A 44 -3.20 -5.48 -22.16
N PRO A 45 -2.63 -6.60 -22.66
CA PRO A 45 -1.23 -6.97 -22.37
C PRO A 45 -0.22 -5.88 -22.78
N SER A 46 -0.53 -5.09 -23.81
CA SER A 46 0.29 -3.94 -24.21
C SER A 46 0.28 -2.83 -23.15
N ASP A 47 -0.87 -2.60 -22.49
CA ASP A 47 -0.94 -1.68 -21.35
C ASP A 47 -0.10 -2.18 -20.18
N ALA A 48 -0.14 -3.49 -19.89
CA ALA A 48 0.70 -4.10 -18.86
C ALA A 48 2.19 -3.84 -19.12
N GLY A 49 2.67 -4.07 -20.35
CA GLY A 49 4.05 -3.79 -20.74
C GLY A 49 4.43 -2.31 -20.70
N ARG A 50 3.50 -1.41 -21.07
CA ARG A 50 3.67 0.05 -20.98
C ARG A 50 3.83 0.50 -19.53
N TRP A 51 2.88 0.15 -18.67
CA TRP A 51 2.88 0.55 -17.27
C TRP A 51 4.04 -0.07 -16.50
N ALA A 52 4.40 -1.33 -16.79
CA ALA A 52 5.61 -1.93 -16.23
C ALA A 52 6.87 -1.14 -16.61
N GLY A 53 6.97 -0.62 -17.84
CA GLY A 53 8.07 0.23 -18.26
C GLY A 53 8.15 1.56 -17.50
N GLN A 54 7.01 2.18 -17.19
CA GLN A 54 6.93 3.48 -16.50
C GLN A 54 7.13 3.33 -14.98
N LEU A 55 6.57 2.27 -14.40
CA LEU A 55 6.50 2.07 -12.95
C LEU A 55 7.54 1.07 -12.43
N ALA A 56 8.46 0.57 -13.27
CA ALA A 56 9.51 -0.35 -12.83
C ALA A 56 10.36 0.20 -11.67
N ARG A 57 10.48 1.52 -11.54
CA ARG A 57 11.24 2.17 -10.46
C ARG A 57 10.45 2.31 -9.15
N GLU A 58 9.14 2.11 -9.18
CA GLU A 58 8.31 2.19 -7.98
C GLU A 58 8.69 1.07 -7.01
N PRO A 59 9.15 1.39 -5.77
CA PRO A 59 9.77 0.41 -4.89
C PRO A 59 8.79 -0.64 -4.35
N HIS A 60 7.53 -0.26 -4.14
CA HIS A 60 6.55 -1.10 -3.45
C HIS A 60 5.54 -1.79 -4.37
N ILE A 61 5.44 -1.39 -5.65
CA ILE A 61 4.38 -1.87 -6.54
C ILE A 61 4.30 -3.40 -6.65
N LEU A 62 5.45 -4.07 -6.81
CA LEU A 62 5.52 -5.52 -6.91
C LEU A 62 5.10 -6.21 -5.60
N ALA A 63 5.54 -5.67 -4.47
CA ALA A 63 5.24 -6.21 -3.15
C ALA A 63 3.75 -6.06 -2.84
N ASP A 64 3.20 -4.86 -3.03
CA ASP A 64 1.79 -4.56 -2.74
C ASP A 64 0.84 -5.42 -3.62
N LEU A 65 1.14 -5.55 -4.92
CA LEU A 65 0.34 -6.37 -5.82
C LEU A 65 0.40 -7.86 -5.46
N SER A 66 1.56 -8.36 -5.05
CA SER A 66 1.78 -9.76 -4.66
C SER A 66 1.18 -10.10 -3.31
N ARG A 67 1.16 -9.14 -2.38
CA ARG A 67 0.66 -9.32 -1.00
C ARG A 67 -0.74 -9.92 -0.94
N VAL A 68 -1.63 -9.45 -1.82
CA VAL A 68 -3.04 -9.85 -1.83
C VAL A 68 -3.37 -10.95 -2.84
N ARG A 69 -2.35 -11.47 -3.54
CA ARG A 69 -2.50 -12.42 -4.65
C ARG A 69 -1.55 -13.60 -4.47
N PRO A 70 -1.89 -14.57 -3.61
CA PRO A 70 -1.02 -15.72 -3.30
C PRO A 70 -0.74 -16.63 -4.50
N TRP A 71 -1.48 -16.48 -5.61
CA TRP A 71 -1.22 -17.19 -6.86
C TRP A 71 -0.15 -16.54 -7.73
N LEU A 72 0.25 -15.29 -7.45
CA LEU A 72 1.40 -14.70 -8.10
C LEU A 72 2.64 -15.40 -7.57
N LEU A 73 3.29 -16.17 -8.43
CA LEU A 73 4.63 -16.69 -8.20
C LEU A 73 5.58 -15.76 -8.96
N PRO A 74 6.23 -14.79 -8.30
CA PRO A 74 7.18 -13.94 -9.00
C PRO A 74 8.30 -14.84 -9.50
N ARG A 75 8.37 -15.04 -10.82
CA ARG A 75 9.56 -15.64 -11.43
C ARG A 75 10.63 -14.56 -11.36
N ALA A 76 11.53 -14.68 -10.38
CA ALA A 76 12.63 -13.74 -10.16
C ALA A 76 13.71 -13.76 -11.26
N SER A 77 13.41 -14.33 -12.43
CA SER A 77 14.33 -14.48 -13.53
C SER A 77 14.18 -13.31 -14.49
N GLY A 78 14.83 -12.19 -14.19
CA GLY A 78 14.83 -11.03 -15.09
C GLY A 78 15.05 -9.69 -14.39
N THR A 79 14.93 -8.63 -15.18
CA THR A 79 14.89 -7.25 -14.72
C THR A 79 13.58 -6.96 -13.98
N ARG A 80 13.58 -5.95 -13.10
CA ARG A 80 12.38 -5.52 -12.36
C ARG A 80 11.20 -5.18 -13.28
N ARG A 81 11.49 -4.61 -14.46
CA ARG A 81 10.49 -4.32 -15.50
C ARG A 81 9.85 -5.60 -16.03
N GLU A 82 10.65 -6.61 -16.33
CA GLU A 82 10.14 -7.91 -16.82
C GLU A 82 9.28 -8.56 -15.75
N THR A 83 9.74 -8.61 -14.50
CA THR A 83 8.95 -9.13 -13.38
C THR A 83 7.62 -8.39 -13.21
N LEU A 84 7.59 -7.06 -13.31
CA LEU A 84 6.35 -6.29 -13.21
C LEU A 84 5.43 -6.52 -14.42
N THR A 85 6.00 -6.71 -15.61
CA THR A 85 5.24 -7.08 -16.80
C THR A 85 4.56 -8.44 -16.61
N ASP A 86 5.29 -9.43 -16.11
CA ASP A 86 4.78 -10.77 -15.84
C ASP A 86 3.68 -10.75 -14.78
N VAL A 87 3.89 -10.01 -13.68
CA VAL A 87 2.89 -9.83 -12.62
C VAL A 87 1.61 -9.21 -13.16
N LEU A 88 1.70 -8.09 -13.90
CA LEU A 88 0.51 -7.43 -14.47
C LEU A 88 -0.18 -8.33 -15.50
N THR A 89 0.57 -9.07 -16.30
CA THR A 89 0.02 -10.03 -17.27
C THR A 89 -0.71 -11.17 -16.57
N GLU A 90 -0.16 -11.72 -15.49
CA GLU A 90 -0.79 -12.79 -14.71
C GLU A 90 -2.05 -12.30 -13.99
N ILE A 91 -2.02 -11.07 -13.42
CA ILE A 91 -3.19 -10.40 -12.88
C ILE A 91 -4.27 -10.30 -13.95
N MET A 92 -3.96 -9.75 -15.13
CA MET A 92 -4.92 -9.65 -16.23
C MET A 92 -5.47 -11.02 -16.66
N GLY A 93 -4.62 -12.04 -16.70
CA GLY A 93 -4.99 -13.40 -17.06
C GLY A 93 -6.01 -14.04 -16.11
N ARG A 94 -6.12 -13.53 -14.87
CA ARG A 94 -7.00 -14.04 -13.81
C ARG A 94 -8.09 -13.10 -13.34
N GLU A 95 -7.89 -11.80 -13.43
CA GLU A 95 -8.78 -10.76 -12.90
C GLU A 95 -9.39 -9.88 -14.00
N TRP A 96 -8.95 -10.06 -15.25
CA TRP A 96 -9.34 -9.27 -16.42
C TRP A 96 -8.94 -7.79 -16.29
N THR A 97 -9.50 -6.91 -17.12
CA THR A 97 -9.25 -5.47 -17.12
C THR A 97 -9.57 -4.80 -15.79
N GLY A 98 -8.82 -3.75 -15.45
CA GLY A 98 -8.99 -3.01 -14.21
C GLY A 98 -8.09 -1.79 -14.14
N PHE A 99 -8.00 -1.21 -12.95
CA PHE A 99 -7.23 -0.02 -12.68
C PHE A 99 -6.02 -0.35 -11.81
N LEU A 100 -4.82 -0.04 -12.30
CA LEU A 100 -3.62 0.00 -11.50
C LEU A 100 -3.50 1.39 -10.86
N VAL A 101 -3.51 1.42 -9.53
CA VAL A 101 -3.76 2.65 -8.78
C VAL A 101 -2.76 2.83 -7.65
N LEU A 102 -2.29 4.07 -7.48
CA LEU A 102 -1.61 4.52 -6.27
C LEU A 102 -2.60 5.29 -5.38
N LEU A 103 -2.87 4.74 -4.20
CA LEU A 103 -3.69 5.40 -3.17
C LEU A 103 -2.77 6.17 -2.22
N GLY A 104 -2.87 7.49 -2.19
CA GLY A 104 -2.03 8.35 -1.37
C GLY A 104 -0.60 8.51 -1.86
N GLU A 105 -0.02 9.68 -1.59
CA GLU A 105 1.41 9.86 -1.78
C GLU A 105 2.13 8.91 -0.81
N TYR A 106 3.03 8.06 -1.30
CA TYR A 106 3.70 6.98 -0.54
C TYR A 106 2.80 5.81 -0.07
N GLY A 107 1.52 5.79 -0.45
CA GLY A 107 0.59 4.73 -0.05
C GLY A 107 0.58 3.51 -0.98
N PRO A 108 -0.37 2.59 -0.79
CA PRO A 108 -0.35 1.29 -1.45
C PRO A 108 -0.62 1.40 -2.96
N TRP A 109 0.10 0.57 -3.71
CA TRP A 109 -0.29 0.22 -5.07
C TRP A 109 -1.35 -0.89 -5.03
N VAL A 110 -2.47 -0.69 -5.73
CA VAL A 110 -3.56 -1.65 -5.80
C VAL A 110 -3.97 -1.88 -7.25
N TYR A 111 -4.51 -3.06 -7.52
CA TYR A 111 -5.22 -3.36 -8.77
C TYR A 111 -6.69 -3.57 -8.45
N ALA A 112 -7.54 -2.66 -8.91
CA ALA A 112 -8.96 -2.61 -8.62
C ALA A 112 -9.78 -2.90 -9.89
N PRO A 113 -10.68 -3.90 -9.92
CA PRO A 113 -11.40 -4.28 -11.13
C PRO A 113 -12.57 -3.34 -11.48
N SER A 114 -13.00 -2.48 -10.55
CA SER A 114 -14.07 -1.51 -10.77
C SER A 114 -13.87 -0.23 -9.96
N VAL A 115 -14.60 0.82 -10.33
CA VAL A 115 -14.61 2.08 -9.57
C VAL A 115 -15.19 1.88 -8.17
N ALA A 116 -16.18 1.00 -8.01
CA ALA A 116 -16.77 0.71 -6.70
C ALA A 116 -15.75 0.05 -5.76
N ASP A 117 -14.97 -0.90 -6.28
CA ASP A 117 -13.89 -1.57 -5.55
C ASP A 117 -12.78 -0.58 -5.18
N LEU A 118 -12.41 0.30 -6.12
CA LEU A 118 -11.46 1.38 -5.87
C LEU A 118 -11.94 2.33 -4.77
N GLN A 119 -13.21 2.74 -4.79
CA GLN A 119 -13.78 3.61 -3.76
C GLN A 119 -13.77 2.94 -2.38
N GLU A 120 -14.01 1.64 -2.32
CA GLU A 120 -13.91 0.87 -1.08
C GLU A 120 -12.48 0.87 -0.53
N LEU A 121 -11.48 0.55 -1.35
CA LEU A 121 -10.08 0.57 -0.93
C LEU A 121 -9.62 1.98 -0.53
N SER A 122 -10.05 3.00 -1.28
CA SER A 122 -9.76 4.40 -0.96
C SER A 122 -10.33 4.80 0.40
N ARG A 123 -11.54 4.37 0.77
CA ARG A 123 -12.11 4.64 2.12
C ARG A 123 -11.31 3.98 3.23
N HIS A 124 -10.92 2.72 3.06
CA HIS A 124 -10.12 1.99 4.05
C HIS A 124 -8.76 2.65 4.24
N TYR A 125 -8.08 2.98 3.14
CA TYR A 125 -6.78 3.64 3.19
C TYR A 125 -6.86 5.06 3.75
N ALA A 126 -7.88 5.84 3.37
CA ALA A 126 -8.10 7.17 3.94
C ALA A 126 -8.30 7.12 5.46
N ALA A 127 -9.06 6.16 5.97
CA ALA A 127 -9.25 5.97 7.40
C ALA A 127 -7.92 5.66 8.11
N LEU A 128 -7.07 4.82 7.52
CA LEU A 128 -5.74 4.52 8.03
C LEU A 128 -4.83 5.76 8.04
N ALA A 129 -4.74 6.48 6.92
CA ALA A 129 -3.86 7.64 6.76
C ALA A 129 -4.27 8.79 7.71
N LEU A 130 -5.57 9.04 7.86
CA LEU A 130 -6.08 10.06 8.79
C LEU A 130 -5.82 9.67 10.24
N ALA A 131 -6.07 8.41 10.63
CA ALA A 131 -5.79 7.95 11.98
C ALA A 131 -4.29 8.02 12.30
N GLY A 132 -3.43 7.49 11.41
CA GLY A 132 -1.97 7.55 11.56
C GLY A 132 -1.45 8.98 11.65
N GLY A 133 -2.00 9.90 10.86
CA GLY A 133 -1.63 11.31 10.89
C GLY A 133 -1.95 11.99 12.23
N SER A 134 -2.97 11.53 12.94
CA SER A 134 -3.38 12.07 14.25
C SER A 134 -2.71 11.40 15.45
N ALA A 135 -2.09 10.22 15.27
CA ALA A 135 -1.44 9.45 16.32
C ALA A 135 -0.10 10.05 16.76
N SER A 136 0.41 9.65 17.91
CA SER A 136 1.80 9.90 18.33
C SER A 136 2.78 8.97 17.61
N GLU A 137 4.07 9.32 17.68
CA GLU A 137 5.15 8.54 17.08
C GLU A 137 5.20 7.11 17.62
N GLN A 138 5.14 6.99 18.94
CA GLN A 138 5.21 5.70 19.63
C GLN A 138 4.06 4.78 19.23
N THR A 139 2.83 5.29 19.19
CA THR A 139 1.64 4.50 18.83
C THR A 139 1.74 3.92 17.42
N VAL A 140 2.27 4.68 16.46
CA VAL A 140 2.45 4.19 15.09
C VAL A 140 3.59 3.16 15.02
N LEU A 141 4.69 3.39 15.75
CA LEU A 141 5.79 2.43 15.83
C LEU A 141 5.32 1.10 16.42
N ASP A 142 4.55 1.13 17.52
CA ASP A 142 3.99 -0.06 18.16
C ASP A 142 3.08 -0.82 17.18
N ALA A 143 2.20 -0.12 16.46
CA ALA A 143 1.33 -0.72 15.45
C ALA A 143 2.12 -1.32 14.28
N ALA A 144 3.14 -0.61 13.77
CA ALA A 144 4.00 -1.09 12.70
C ALA A 144 4.77 -2.36 13.12
N GLN A 145 5.25 -2.42 14.36
CA GLN A 145 5.92 -3.62 14.90
C GLN A 145 4.97 -4.81 15.02
N GLN A 146 3.75 -4.60 15.51
CA GLN A 146 2.72 -5.65 15.55
C GLN A 146 2.42 -6.19 14.15
N LEU A 147 2.24 -5.30 13.17
CA LEU A 147 1.99 -5.69 11.78
C LEU A 147 3.18 -6.43 11.16
N GLN A 148 4.42 -6.00 11.46
CA GLN A 148 5.63 -6.67 10.98
C GLN A 148 5.76 -8.09 11.55
N GLN A 149 5.26 -8.35 12.76
CA GLN A 149 5.21 -9.70 13.34
C GLN A 149 4.17 -10.59 12.63
N ILE A 150 3.07 -10.00 12.16
CA ILE A 150 1.99 -10.72 11.45
C ILE A 150 2.41 -11.03 10.00
N ASP A 151 3.06 -10.09 9.32
CA ASP A 151 3.45 -10.21 7.92
C ASP A 151 4.90 -9.70 7.71
N PRO A 152 5.91 -10.53 8.04
CA PRO A 152 7.31 -10.10 8.01
C PRO A 152 7.84 -9.76 6.60
N ALA A 153 7.13 -10.20 5.55
CA ALA A 153 7.57 -10.01 4.17
C ALA A 153 7.24 -8.61 3.62
N HIS A 154 6.31 -7.88 4.27
CA HIS A 154 5.81 -6.62 3.75
C HIS A 154 5.99 -5.49 4.77
N VAL A 155 6.51 -4.37 4.32
CA VAL A 155 6.59 -3.15 5.13
C VAL A 155 5.18 -2.61 5.34
N SER A 156 4.84 -2.31 6.60
CA SER A 156 3.55 -1.69 6.96
C SER A 156 3.33 -0.36 6.24
N LEU A 157 2.09 -0.07 5.85
CA LEU A 157 1.69 1.22 5.28
C LEU A 157 1.88 2.36 6.27
N LEU A 158 1.63 2.12 7.56
CA LEU A 158 1.92 3.09 8.62
C LEU A 158 3.40 3.45 8.65
N ALA A 159 4.29 2.45 8.61
CA ALA A 159 5.72 2.69 8.53
C ALA A 159 6.08 3.49 7.25
N ARG A 160 5.54 3.11 6.09
CA ARG A 160 5.79 3.84 4.83
C ARG A 160 5.38 5.31 4.90
N LEU A 161 4.24 5.62 5.53
CA LEU A 161 3.82 7.01 5.75
C LEU A 161 4.83 7.79 6.61
N GLU A 162 5.47 7.14 7.59
CA GLU A 162 6.52 7.74 8.42
C GLU A 162 7.79 8.08 7.66
N ALA A 163 8.00 7.65 6.42
CA ALA A 163 9.07 8.22 5.60
C ALA A 163 8.87 9.74 5.36
N THR A 164 7.64 10.22 5.56
CA THR A 164 7.19 11.59 5.30
C THR A 164 6.83 12.35 6.57
N ASP A 165 6.74 13.68 6.49
CA ASP A 165 6.30 14.54 7.60
C ASP A 165 4.77 14.74 7.68
N TYR A 166 4.00 13.71 7.30
CA TYR A 166 2.55 13.77 7.13
C TYR A 166 1.73 14.08 8.39
N ARG A 167 2.27 13.82 9.58
CA ARG A 167 1.54 13.95 10.84
C ARG A 167 0.91 15.32 11.02
N GLN A 168 -0.33 15.30 11.51
CA GLN A 168 -1.16 16.44 11.87
C GLN A 168 -1.91 16.13 13.16
N PRO A 169 -1.25 16.24 14.32
CA PRO A 169 -1.90 16.00 15.61
C PRO A 169 -3.12 16.90 15.77
N GLN A 170 -4.27 16.31 16.10
CA GLN A 170 -5.51 17.06 16.32
C GLN A 170 -5.78 17.19 17.82
N PRO A 171 -5.77 18.41 18.40
CA PRO A 171 -5.87 18.60 19.86
C PRO A 171 -7.19 18.15 20.51
N ARG A 172 -8.23 17.89 19.71
CA ARG A 172 -9.61 17.66 20.19
C ARG A 172 -10.14 16.25 19.90
N THR A 173 -9.36 15.42 19.23
CA THR A 173 -9.77 14.07 18.85
C THR A 173 -9.02 13.09 19.74
N PRO A 174 -9.68 12.07 20.33
CA PRO A 174 -8.99 11.02 21.06
C PRO A 174 -7.90 10.42 20.17
N GLU A 175 -6.70 10.28 20.73
CA GLU A 175 -5.59 9.65 20.01
C GLU A 175 -5.96 8.20 19.69
N PRO A 176 -5.82 7.73 18.43
CA PRO A 176 -6.10 6.34 18.10
C PRO A 176 -5.10 5.43 18.81
N SER A 177 -5.54 4.24 19.25
CA SER A 177 -4.63 3.25 19.83
C SER A 177 -3.83 2.50 18.75
N SER A 178 -2.71 1.88 19.14
CA SER A 178 -1.92 1.03 18.24
C SER A 178 -2.77 -0.12 17.69
N GLU A 179 -3.61 -0.75 18.52
CA GLU A 179 -4.57 -1.77 18.09
C GLU A 179 -5.58 -1.26 17.05
N GLN A 180 -6.03 0.00 17.17
CA GLN A 180 -6.92 0.59 16.17
C GLN A 180 -6.20 0.76 14.84
N LEU A 181 -4.95 1.24 14.83
CA LEU A 181 -4.14 1.39 13.62
C LEU A 181 -3.85 0.04 12.96
N THR A 182 -3.45 -0.97 13.75
CA THR A 182 -3.25 -2.35 13.29
C THR A 182 -4.50 -2.94 12.64
N ARG A 183 -5.69 -2.70 13.24
CA ARG A 183 -6.98 -3.13 12.68
C ARG A 183 -7.30 -2.42 11.36
N LEU A 184 -7.03 -1.13 11.25
CA LEU A 184 -7.31 -0.36 10.03
C LEU A 184 -6.44 -0.84 8.85
N GLU A 185 -5.14 -1.07 9.08
CA GLU A 185 -4.27 -1.57 8.01
C GLU A 185 -4.62 -3.01 7.62
N THR A 186 -4.89 -3.88 8.61
CA THR A 186 -5.37 -5.25 8.35
C THR A 186 -6.69 -5.24 7.56
N ALA A 187 -7.63 -4.35 7.90
CA ALA A 187 -8.90 -4.24 7.20
C ALA A 187 -8.71 -3.81 5.73
N PHE A 188 -7.80 -2.88 5.46
CA PHE A 188 -7.44 -2.49 4.10
C PHE A 188 -6.93 -3.68 3.27
N TRP A 189 -5.95 -4.42 3.79
CA TRP A 189 -5.36 -5.55 3.06
C TRP A 189 -6.33 -6.72 2.91
N ASN A 190 -7.18 -6.98 3.91
CA ASN A 190 -8.24 -7.98 3.82
C ASN A 190 -9.26 -7.62 2.73
N ALA A 191 -9.65 -6.34 2.63
CA ALA A 191 -10.55 -5.88 1.57
C ALA A 191 -9.92 -6.05 0.18
N ALA A 192 -8.65 -5.65 0.02
CA ALA A 192 -7.92 -5.83 -1.24
C ALA A 192 -7.76 -7.31 -1.63
N GLN A 193 -7.49 -8.19 -0.66
CA GLN A 193 -7.43 -9.63 -0.88
C GLN A 193 -8.78 -10.22 -1.26
N ALA A 194 -9.86 -9.83 -0.56
CA ALA A 194 -11.21 -10.29 -0.86
C ALA A 194 -11.64 -9.88 -2.28
N GLN A 195 -11.33 -8.65 -2.70
CA GLN A 195 -11.58 -8.18 -4.06
C GLN A 195 -10.82 -9.02 -5.11
N ALA A 196 -9.51 -9.25 -4.91
CA ALA A 196 -8.69 -10.04 -5.82
C ALA A 196 -9.18 -11.50 -5.91
N GLN A 197 -9.50 -12.13 -4.78
CA GLN A 197 -10.01 -13.50 -4.73
C GLN A 197 -11.38 -13.64 -5.41
N ARG A 198 -12.32 -12.76 -5.09
CA ARG A 198 -13.65 -12.74 -5.71
C ARG A 198 -13.53 -12.64 -7.22
N ARG A 199 -12.68 -11.73 -7.69
CA ARG A 199 -12.48 -11.50 -9.12
C ARG A 199 -11.85 -12.70 -9.83
N ALA A 200 -10.81 -13.29 -9.25
CA ALA A 200 -10.19 -14.51 -9.77
C ALA A 200 -11.20 -15.67 -9.86
N GLN A 201 -12.09 -15.81 -8.87
CA GLN A 201 -13.12 -16.85 -8.87
C GLN A 201 -14.23 -16.61 -9.90
N GLU A 202 -14.66 -15.36 -10.11
CA GLU A 202 -15.62 -15.00 -11.16
C GLU A 202 -15.09 -15.34 -12.53
N TRP A 203 -13.83 -14.98 -12.80
CA TRP A 203 -13.19 -15.23 -14.07
C TRP A 203 -13.00 -16.72 -14.36
N ASN A 204 -12.59 -17.50 -13.36
CA ASN A 204 -12.49 -18.95 -13.47
C ASN A 204 -13.84 -19.62 -13.75
N ARG A 205 -14.96 -19.03 -13.28
CA ARG A 205 -16.31 -19.51 -13.60
C ARG A 205 -16.71 -19.18 -15.05
N GLN A 206 -16.31 -18.04 -15.58
CA GLN A 206 -16.62 -17.63 -16.95
C GLN A 206 -15.80 -18.38 -18.02
N LYS A 207 -14.64 -18.92 -17.65
CA LYS A 207 -13.77 -19.74 -18.52
C LYS A 207 -14.21 -21.21 -18.65
N ARG A 208 -15.15 -21.68 -17.82
CA ARG A 208 -15.67 -23.06 -17.82
C ARG A 208 -16.98 -23.13 -18.59
#